data_AF-A0A2T7TAD6-F1
#
_entry.id   AF-A0A2T7TAD6-F1
#
_cell.length_a   1.000
_cell.length_b   1.000
_cell.length_c   1.000
_cell.angle_alpha   90.00
_cell.angle_beta   90.00
_cell.angle_gamma   90.00
#
_symmetry.space_group_name_H-M   'P 1'
#
loop_
_entity.id
_entity.type
_entity.pdbx_description
1 polymer ?
#
loop_
_entity_poly.entity_id
_entity_poly.type
_entity_poly.pdbx_seq_one_letter_code
_entity_poly.pdbx_strand_id
1 'polypeptide(L)'
;MLCNFLISQRLEPSELIAALAYATGVRPGQVDVCAEADSQDLRDWEAFVLCTHHRVRGDVAMSLDVQVQPATVAYGAPETEAELAEALAARTGVAVLYPDDRVDPETYWLAAPAGGSSATVVTRARLVASDVASAEERPVYTVNAVETAVAAFPGAEVTPLAEPAGMNAPIDTSQLGVTG
;
A
#
# COMPACT_ATOMS: atom_id res chain seq x y z
N MET A 1 13.15 5.30 1.17
CA MET A 1 11.77 5.05 1.61
C MET A 1 11.46 3.58 1.44
N LEU A 2 10.77 2.96 2.40
CA LEU A 2 10.28 1.59 2.30
C LEU A 2 8.75 1.67 2.24
N CYS A 3 8.13 0.95 1.31
CA CYS A 3 6.69 0.95 1.09
C CYS A 3 6.18 -0.47 0.94
N ASN A 4 4.98 -0.71 1.46
CA ASN A 4 4.28 -1.99 1.34
C ASN A 4 2.92 -1.74 0.69
N PHE A 5 2.78 -2.16 -0.57
CA PHE A 5 1.55 -1.95 -1.33
C PHE A 5 0.79 -3.24 -1.57
N LEU A 6 -0.54 -3.16 -1.54
CA LEU A 6 -1.40 -4.22 -2.06
C LEU A 6 -2.15 -3.68 -3.29
N ILE A 7 -2.10 -4.40 -4.40
CA ILE A 7 -2.73 -3.96 -5.65
C ILE A 7 -3.86 -4.88 -6.08
N SER A 8 -4.95 -4.30 -6.58
CA SER A 8 -6.19 -5.02 -6.92
C SER A 8 -6.07 -5.95 -8.12
N GLN A 9 -5.07 -5.73 -8.98
CA GLN A 9 -4.86 -6.49 -10.21
C GLN A 9 -3.41 -6.93 -10.33
N ARG A 10 -3.18 -8.01 -11.09
CA ARG A 10 -1.82 -8.44 -11.40
C ARG A 10 -1.22 -7.53 -12.44
N LEU A 11 0.02 -7.14 -12.20
CA LEU A 11 0.87 -6.46 -13.17
C LEU A 11 2.04 -7.39 -13.50
N GLU A 12 2.37 -7.47 -14.78
CA GLU A 12 3.56 -8.17 -15.22
C GLU A 12 4.82 -7.38 -14.80
N PRO A 13 5.99 -8.03 -14.62
CA PRO A 13 7.20 -7.35 -14.17
C PRO A 13 7.57 -6.12 -15.00
N SER A 14 7.38 -6.18 -16.33
CA SER A 14 7.63 -5.02 -17.21
C SER A 14 6.70 -3.84 -16.94
N GLU A 15 5.46 -4.10 -16.54
CA GLU A 15 4.48 -3.06 -16.19
C GLU A 15 4.85 -2.42 -14.85
N LEU A 16 5.27 -3.22 -13.87
CA LEU A 16 5.80 -2.73 -12.59
C LEU A 16 7.05 -1.86 -12.79
N ILE A 17 8.02 -2.32 -13.59
CA ILE A 17 9.22 -1.55 -13.93
C ILE A 17 8.83 -0.20 -14.53
N ALA A 18 7.94 -0.20 -15.54
CA ALA A 18 7.52 1.02 -16.21
C ALA A 18 6.76 1.97 -15.27
N ALA A 19 5.92 1.43 -14.39
CA ALA A 19 5.13 2.20 -13.43
C ALA A 19 5.99 2.84 -12.34
N LEU A 20 6.90 2.06 -11.74
CA LEU A 20 7.83 2.55 -10.71
C LEU A 20 8.82 3.56 -11.26
N ALA A 21 9.38 3.30 -12.45
CA ALA A 21 10.27 4.25 -13.12
C ALA A 21 9.56 5.58 -13.40
N TYR A 22 8.32 5.52 -13.90
CA TYR A 22 7.50 6.71 -14.11
C TYR A 22 7.22 7.44 -12.79
N ALA A 23 6.76 6.72 -11.77
CA ALA A 23 6.38 7.31 -10.49
C ALA A 23 7.56 7.96 -9.77
N THR A 24 8.79 7.44 -9.93
CA THR A 24 9.99 7.94 -9.25
C THR A 24 10.88 8.84 -10.13
N GLY A 25 10.52 9.04 -11.40
CA GLY A 25 11.30 9.86 -12.35
C GLY A 25 12.62 9.23 -12.81
N VAL A 26 12.96 8.00 -12.39
CA VAL A 26 14.17 7.30 -12.81
C VAL A 26 13.98 6.57 -14.14
N ARG A 27 15.06 6.09 -14.75
CA ARG A 27 14.97 5.28 -15.97
C ARG A 27 14.51 3.85 -15.66
N PRO A 28 13.80 3.17 -16.58
CA PRO A 28 13.41 1.76 -16.39
C PRO A 28 14.58 0.83 -16.03
N GLY A 29 15.77 1.05 -16.59
CA GLY A 29 16.97 0.27 -16.26
C GLY A 29 17.61 0.62 -14.90
N GLN A 30 16.96 1.43 -14.08
CA GLN A 30 17.35 1.74 -12.69
C GLN A 30 16.31 1.21 -11.69
N VAL A 31 15.40 0.37 -12.17
CA VAL A 31 14.36 -0.29 -11.37
C VAL A 31 14.58 -1.80 -11.51
N ASP A 32 14.75 -2.47 -10.39
CA ASP A 32 14.84 -3.92 -10.30
C ASP A 32 13.54 -4.46 -9.71
N VAL A 33 12.89 -5.37 -10.43
CA VAL A 33 11.65 -6.04 -10.02
C VAL A 33 11.88 -7.54 -10.03
N CYS A 34 11.65 -8.20 -8.90
CA CYS A 34 11.77 -9.65 -8.76
C CYS A 34 10.56 -10.24 -8.04
N ALA A 35 10.23 -11.49 -8.36
CA ALA A 35 9.31 -12.27 -7.55
C ALA A 35 10.00 -12.74 -6.27
N GLU A 36 9.24 -12.94 -5.20
CA GLU A 36 9.76 -13.54 -3.95
C GLU A 36 10.51 -14.86 -4.15
N ALA A 37 10.06 -15.68 -5.11
CA ALA A 37 10.64 -16.99 -5.37
C ALA A 37 11.93 -16.93 -6.21
N ASP A 38 12.29 -15.77 -6.75
CA ASP A 38 13.49 -15.60 -7.56
C ASP A 38 14.74 -15.55 -6.69
N SER A 39 15.89 -15.92 -7.28
CA SER A 39 17.17 -15.88 -6.57
C SER A 39 17.59 -14.45 -6.25
N GLN A 40 17.95 -14.20 -5.00
CA GLN A 40 18.50 -12.91 -4.56
C GLN A 40 19.82 -12.56 -5.24
N ASP A 41 20.55 -13.54 -5.75
CA ASP A 41 21.82 -13.34 -6.47
C ASP A 41 21.64 -12.70 -7.85
N LEU A 42 20.41 -12.72 -8.39
CA LEU A 42 20.09 -12.14 -9.70
C LEU A 42 19.63 -10.67 -9.60
N ARG A 43 19.46 -10.15 -8.38
CA ARG A 43 18.99 -8.78 -8.16
C ARG A 43 20.06 -7.75 -8.48
N ASP A 44 19.65 -6.68 -9.15
CA ASP A 44 20.45 -5.47 -9.24
C ASP A 44 20.31 -4.65 -7.96
N TRP A 45 21.10 -4.97 -6.94
CA TRP A 45 21.10 -4.26 -5.66
C TRP A 45 21.53 -2.79 -5.76
N GLU A 46 22.15 -2.39 -6.88
CA GLU A 46 22.55 -1.01 -7.14
C GLU A 46 21.41 -0.19 -7.79
N ALA A 47 20.30 -0.84 -8.18
CA ALA A 47 19.14 -0.16 -8.73
C ALA A 47 18.55 0.85 -7.71
N PHE A 48 18.11 1.99 -8.23
CA PHE A 48 17.54 3.06 -7.41
C PHE A 48 16.19 2.71 -6.81
N VAL A 49 15.46 1.81 -7.46
CA VAL A 49 14.20 1.28 -6.95
C VAL A 49 14.27 -0.24 -6.99
N LEU A 50 14.06 -0.85 -5.84
CA LEU A 50 13.96 -2.30 -5.67
C LEU A 50 12.50 -2.64 -5.39
N CYS A 51 11.93 -3.60 -6.11
CA CYS A 51 10.59 -4.11 -5.81
C CYS A 51 10.60 -5.63 -5.76
N THR A 52 10.19 -6.17 -4.62
CA THR A 52 9.84 -7.59 -4.50
C THR A 52 8.34 -7.72 -4.59
N HIS A 53 7.83 -8.66 -5.40
CA HIS A 53 6.39 -8.89 -5.51
C HIS A 53 5.97 -10.30 -5.10
N HIS A 54 4.81 -10.36 -4.44
CA HIS A 54 4.19 -11.58 -3.94
C HIS A 54 2.79 -11.68 -4.52
N ARG A 55 2.40 -12.85 -5.05
CA ARG A 55 0.97 -13.08 -5.37
C ARG A 55 0.21 -13.29 -4.07
N VAL A 56 -0.98 -12.72 -3.97
CA VAL A 56 -1.91 -12.96 -2.86
C VAL A 56 -3.28 -13.33 -3.43
N ARG A 57 -4.28 -13.57 -2.58
CA ARG A 57 -5.62 -13.99 -2.99
C ARG A 57 -6.68 -13.03 -2.45
N GLY A 58 -7.87 -13.08 -3.06
CA GLY A 58 -9.02 -12.28 -2.64
C GLY A 58 -9.21 -11.05 -3.53
N ASP A 59 -9.60 -9.93 -2.93
CA ASP A 59 -9.86 -8.68 -3.64
C ASP A 59 -8.58 -7.98 -4.12
N VAL A 60 -7.45 -8.29 -3.48
CA VAL A 60 -6.13 -7.89 -3.95
C VAL A 60 -5.39 -9.07 -4.56
N ALA A 61 -4.54 -8.78 -5.54
CA ALA A 61 -3.90 -9.79 -6.36
C ALA A 61 -2.38 -9.91 -6.11
N MET A 62 -1.73 -8.81 -5.69
CA MET A 62 -0.31 -8.78 -5.39
C MET A 62 0.01 -7.90 -4.18
N SER A 63 1.02 -8.29 -3.41
CA SER A 63 1.73 -7.46 -2.43
C SER A 63 3.07 -7.04 -3.03
N LEU A 64 3.47 -5.79 -2.83
CA LEU A 64 4.71 -5.21 -3.33
C LEU A 64 5.49 -4.63 -2.15
N ASP A 65 6.72 -5.11 -1.98
CA ASP A 65 7.68 -4.51 -1.06
C ASP A 65 8.62 -3.63 -1.88
N VAL A 66 8.45 -2.32 -1.78
CA VAL A 66 9.17 -1.35 -2.60
C VAL A 66 10.17 -0.59 -1.75
N GLN A 67 11.43 -0.57 -2.19
CA GLN A 67 12.48 0.25 -1.61
C GLN A 67 12.92 1.29 -2.62
N VAL A 68 12.79 2.55 -2.24
CA VAL A 68 13.22 3.70 -3.05
C VAL A 68 14.44 4.33 -2.39
N GLN A 69 15.57 4.38 -3.10
CA GLN A 69 16.77 5.01 -2.59
C GLN A 69 16.58 6.53 -2.39
N PRO A 70 17.09 7.14 -1.31
CA PRO A 70 16.95 8.59 -1.07
C PRO A 70 17.48 9.48 -2.20
N ALA A 71 18.47 8.99 -2.97
CA ALA A 71 19.04 9.71 -4.11
C ALA A 71 18.01 10.01 -5.22
N THR A 72 16.87 9.30 -5.24
CA THR A 72 15.85 9.51 -6.28
C THR A 72 15.08 10.82 -6.15
N VAL A 73 15.14 11.48 -4.99
CA VAL A 73 14.57 12.83 -4.80
C VAL A 73 15.13 13.83 -5.81
N ALA A 74 16.40 13.67 -6.22
CA ALA A 74 17.01 14.49 -7.26
C ALA A 74 16.35 14.35 -8.65
N TYR A 75 15.58 13.28 -8.86
CA TYR A 75 14.81 13.02 -10.09
C TYR A 75 13.31 13.32 -9.91
N GLY A 76 12.91 13.90 -8.78
CA GLY A 76 11.52 14.21 -8.48
C GLY A 76 10.69 13.02 -7.99
N ALA A 77 11.34 12.01 -7.39
CA ALA A 77 10.63 10.90 -6.78
C ALA A 77 9.75 11.37 -5.60
N PRO A 78 8.59 10.73 -5.39
CA PRO A 78 7.76 10.88 -4.20
C PRO A 78 8.57 10.80 -2.90
N GLU A 79 8.25 11.69 -1.97
CA GLU A 79 8.88 11.71 -0.65
C GLU A 79 8.09 10.86 0.35
N THR A 80 6.81 10.58 0.05
CA THR A 80 5.92 9.80 0.90
C THR A 80 5.38 8.54 0.20
N GLU A 81 5.01 7.55 1.01
CA GLU A 81 4.39 6.30 0.54
C GLU A 81 3.04 6.57 -0.14
N ALA A 82 2.28 7.56 0.36
CA ALA A 82 1.01 8.00 -0.22
C ALA A 82 1.19 8.56 -1.64
N GLU A 83 2.13 9.48 -1.84
CA GLU A 83 2.43 10.05 -3.16
C GLU A 83 2.86 8.97 -4.17
N LEU A 84 3.65 7.98 -3.70
CA LEU A 84 4.05 6.85 -4.55
C LEU A 84 2.86 5.95 -4.89
N ALA A 85 1.99 5.64 -3.93
CA ALA A 85 0.78 4.85 -4.16
C ALA A 85 -0.17 5.54 -5.16
N GLU A 86 -0.37 6.86 -5.01
CA GLU A 86 -1.19 7.66 -5.92
C GLU A 86 -0.62 7.69 -7.34
N ALA A 87 0.70 7.87 -7.47
CA ALA A 87 1.38 7.86 -8.76
C ALA A 87 1.29 6.48 -9.44
N LEU A 88 1.43 5.39 -8.67
CA LEU A 88 1.26 4.03 -9.15
C LEU A 88 -0.19 3.78 -9.62
N ALA A 89 -1.18 4.16 -8.82
CA ALA A 89 -2.59 4.01 -9.15
C ALA A 89 -2.96 4.78 -10.43
N ALA A 90 -2.54 6.04 -10.52
CA ALA A 90 -2.77 6.88 -11.70
C ALA A 90 -2.09 6.30 -12.96
N ARG A 91 -0.87 5.76 -12.81
CA ARG A 91 -0.09 5.25 -13.95
C ARG A 91 -0.59 3.91 -14.48
N THR A 92 -0.98 3.02 -13.59
CA THR A 92 -1.34 1.63 -13.92
C THR A 92 -2.84 1.43 -14.09
N GLY A 93 -3.66 2.33 -13.53
CA GLY A 93 -5.10 2.16 -13.49
C GLY A 93 -5.55 1.06 -12.51
N VAL A 94 -4.68 0.60 -11.61
CA VAL A 94 -5.03 -0.36 -10.57
C VAL A 94 -5.29 0.37 -9.25
N ALA A 95 -6.12 -0.21 -8.40
CA ALA A 95 -6.27 0.27 -7.03
C ALA A 95 -5.05 -0.18 -6.20
N VAL A 96 -4.48 0.75 -5.44
CA VAL A 96 -3.30 0.56 -4.60
C VAL A 96 -3.68 0.87 -3.16
N LEU A 97 -3.57 -0.13 -2.28
CA LEU A 97 -3.67 0.05 -0.84
C LEU A 97 -2.29 0.23 -0.23
N TYR A 98 -2.19 1.11 0.75
CA TYR A 98 -1.00 1.34 1.56
C TYR A 98 -1.40 1.54 3.03
N PRO A 99 -0.51 1.25 3.99
CA PRO A 99 -0.84 1.31 5.41
C PRO A 99 -1.38 2.67 5.82
N ASP A 100 -2.44 2.69 6.63
CA ASP A 100 -2.76 3.86 7.45
C ASP A 100 -1.79 3.85 8.63
N ASP A 101 -1.14 4.97 8.91
CA ASP A 101 -0.13 5.10 9.98
C ASP A 101 -0.73 5.07 11.39
N ARG A 102 -2.04 4.87 11.46
CA ARG A 102 -2.84 4.78 12.67
C ARG A 102 -2.79 3.39 13.28
N VAL A 103 -3.27 3.28 14.53
CA VAL A 103 -3.17 2.07 15.36
C VAL A 103 -3.98 0.87 14.83
N ASP A 104 -4.95 1.09 13.94
CA ASP A 104 -5.81 0.02 13.43
C ASP A 104 -5.14 -0.73 12.25
N PRO A 105 -4.67 -1.98 12.45
CA PRO A 105 -3.95 -2.72 11.42
C PRO A 105 -4.84 -3.16 10.24
N GLU A 106 -6.16 -3.07 10.37
CA GLU A 106 -7.11 -3.40 9.30
C GLU A 106 -7.50 -2.19 8.45
N THR A 107 -7.15 -0.97 8.87
CA THR A 107 -7.45 0.24 8.11
C THR A 107 -6.27 0.62 7.21
N TYR A 108 -6.56 0.79 5.93
CA TYR A 108 -5.60 1.15 4.89
C TYR A 108 -6.08 2.41 4.17
N TRP A 109 -5.15 3.18 3.64
CA TRP A 109 -5.47 4.10 2.57
C TRP A 109 -5.57 3.36 1.25
N LEU A 110 -6.45 3.85 0.38
CA LEU A 110 -6.74 3.31 -0.93
C LEU A 110 -6.68 4.43 -1.96
N ALA A 111 -5.68 4.36 -2.83
CA ALA A 111 -5.54 5.16 -4.03
C ALA A 111 -6.13 4.40 -5.22
N ALA A 112 -7.14 4.94 -5.89
CA ALA A 112 -7.76 4.31 -7.05
C ALA A 112 -7.92 5.30 -8.22
N PRO A 113 -7.80 4.86 -9.48
CA PRO A 113 -7.98 5.76 -10.63
C PRO A 113 -9.40 6.33 -10.67
N ALA A 114 -9.52 7.66 -10.80
CA ALA A 114 -10.80 8.30 -11.06
C ALA A 114 -11.15 8.10 -12.53
N GLY A 115 -12.15 7.27 -12.82
CA GLY A 115 -12.50 6.83 -14.18
C GLY A 115 -12.38 7.92 -15.25
N GLY A 116 -11.50 7.71 -16.24
CA GLY A 116 -11.29 8.59 -17.38
C GLY A 116 -10.41 9.83 -17.14
N SER A 117 -9.90 10.04 -15.93
CA SER A 117 -8.97 11.11 -15.57
C SER A 117 -7.64 10.55 -15.06
N SER A 118 -6.57 11.35 -15.12
CA SER A 118 -5.30 11.04 -14.46
C SER A 118 -5.36 11.30 -12.94
N ALA A 119 -6.46 11.84 -12.43
CA ALA A 119 -6.67 12.05 -11.01
C ALA A 119 -6.94 10.73 -10.29
N THR A 120 -6.48 10.63 -9.06
CA THR A 120 -6.71 9.49 -8.17
C THR A 120 -7.76 9.87 -7.13
N VAL A 121 -8.67 8.94 -6.82
CA VAL A 121 -9.51 9.02 -5.63
C VAL A 121 -8.74 8.38 -4.49
N VAL A 122 -8.53 9.14 -3.40
CA VAL A 122 -7.93 8.63 -2.16
C VAL A 122 -9.02 8.53 -1.10
N THR A 123 -9.17 7.34 -0.53
CA THR A 123 -10.18 7.03 0.50
C THR A 123 -9.59 6.05 1.51
N ARG A 124 -10.17 5.95 2.72
CA ARG A 124 -9.87 4.82 3.60
C ARG A 124 -10.64 3.57 3.17
N ALA A 125 -10.03 2.43 3.41
CA ALA A 125 -10.55 1.10 3.16
C ALA A 125 -10.23 0.21 4.37
N ARG A 126 -11.13 -0.73 4.67
CA ARG A 126 -10.87 -1.78 5.66
C ARG A 126 -10.51 -3.07 4.94
N LEU A 127 -9.34 -3.59 5.27
CA LEU A 127 -8.75 -4.78 4.70
C LEU A 127 -8.70 -5.86 5.79
N VAL A 128 -9.41 -6.96 5.55
CA VAL A 128 -9.39 -8.12 6.43
C VAL A 128 -8.56 -9.20 5.77
N ALA A 129 -7.53 -9.68 6.46
CA ALA A 129 -6.78 -10.86 6.06
C ALA A 129 -7.41 -12.11 6.68
N SER A 130 -7.52 -13.19 5.90
CA SER A 130 -7.87 -14.50 6.45
C SER A 130 -6.82 -14.96 7.44
N ASP A 131 -7.24 -15.52 8.58
CA ASP A 131 -6.36 -16.30 9.45
C ASP A 131 -5.85 -17.51 8.66
N VAL A 132 -4.60 -17.46 8.21
CA VAL A 132 -3.95 -18.58 7.54
C VAL A 132 -3.51 -19.59 8.59
N ALA A 133 -3.93 -20.86 8.43
CA ALA A 133 -3.63 -21.92 9.40
C ALA A 133 -2.19 -22.45 9.27
N SER A 134 -1.50 -22.11 8.17
CA SER A 134 -0.17 -22.58 7.81
C SER A 134 0.62 -21.49 7.09
N ALA A 135 1.93 -21.45 7.31
CA ALA A 135 2.85 -20.53 6.63
C ALA A 135 2.96 -20.78 5.11
N GLU A 136 2.52 -21.94 4.61
CA GLU A 136 2.50 -22.25 3.17
C GLU A 136 1.24 -21.74 2.46
N GLU A 137 0.21 -21.35 3.21
CA GLU A 137 -1.03 -20.80 2.66
C GLU A 137 -0.89 -19.29 2.45
N ARG A 138 -1.12 -18.83 1.22
CA ARG A 138 -1.12 -17.39 0.92
C ARG A 138 -2.35 -16.72 1.55
N PRO A 139 -2.19 -15.56 2.20
CA PRO A 139 -3.31 -14.84 2.79
C PRO A 139 -4.36 -14.48 1.72
N VAL A 140 -5.63 -14.59 2.12
CA VAL A 140 -6.76 -14.09 1.37
C VAL A 140 -7.17 -12.75 1.96
N TYR A 141 -7.06 -11.69 1.18
CA TYR A 141 -7.43 -10.34 1.59
C TYR A 141 -8.80 -9.96 1.05
N THR A 142 -9.65 -9.41 1.91
CA THR A 142 -10.99 -8.91 1.54
C THR A 142 -11.08 -7.44 1.90
N VAL A 143 -11.46 -6.62 0.92
CA VAL A 143 -11.79 -5.21 1.15
C VAL A 143 -13.28 -5.15 1.45
N ASN A 144 -13.63 -5.19 2.74
CA ASN A 144 -15.04 -5.32 3.14
C ASN A 144 -15.75 -3.97 3.30
N ALA A 145 -15.03 -2.87 3.48
CA ALA A 145 -15.60 -1.53 3.61
C ALA A 145 -14.68 -0.44 3.05
N VAL A 146 -15.27 0.63 2.52
CA VAL A 146 -14.60 1.83 2.00
C VAL A 146 -15.39 3.07 2.38
N GLU A 147 -14.74 4.22 2.55
CA GLU A 147 -15.46 5.47 2.83
C GLU A 147 -16.07 6.11 1.58
N THR A 148 -15.41 5.91 0.44
CA THR A 148 -15.88 6.33 -0.88
C THR A 148 -15.92 5.11 -1.80
N ALA A 149 -16.98 4.99 -2.60
CA ALA A 149 -17.13 3.87 -3.53
C ALA A 149 -15.96 3.82 -4.53
N VAL A 150 -15.35 2.64 -4.70
CA VAL A 150 -14.23 2.40 -5.62
C VAL A 150 -14.59 1.26 -6.57
N ALA A 151 -14.46 1.50 -7.88
CA ALA A 151 -14.87 0.55 -8.91
C ALA A 151 -14.13 -0.80 -8.84
N ALA A 152 -12.90 -0.82 -8.32
CA ALA A 152 -12.12 -2.04 -8.12
C ALA A 152 -12.73 -2.96 -7.04
N PHE A 153 -13.54 -2.43 -6.12
CA PHE A 153 -14.13 -3.16 -4.99
C PHE A 153 -15.65 -2.97 -4.93
N PRO A 154 -16.40 -3.47 -5.93
CA PRO A 154 -17.85 -3.25 -6.02
C PRO A 154 -18.65 -3.95 -4.91
N GLY A 155 -18.04 -4.90 -4.20
CA GLY A 155 -18.64 -5.61 -3.07
C GLY A 155 -18.38 -4.98 -1.70
N ALA A 156 -17.54 -3.94 -1.63
CA ALA A 156 -17.23 -3.28 -0.37
C ALA A 156 -18.41 -2.42 0.12
N GLU A 157 -18.70 -2.49 1.41
CA GLU A 157 -19.68 -1.61 2.05
C GLU A 157 -19.18 -0.16 2.05
N VAL A 158 -20.01 0.78 1.58
CA VAL A 158 -19.65 2.21 1.62
C VAL A 158 -20.14 2.80 2.93
N THR A 159 -19.22 2.99 3.88
CA THR A 159 -19.53 3.49 5.23
C THR A 159 -18.35 4.30 5.79
N PRO A 160 -18.59 5.32 6.62
CA PRO A 160 -17.53 5.93 7.41
C PRO A 160 -16.79 4.88 8.23
N LEU A 161 -15.46 4.93 8.19
CA LEU A 161 -14.63 4.07 9.03
C LEU A 161 -14.32 4.80 10.33
N ALA A 162 -14.40 4.08 11.45
CA ALA A 162 -14.14 4.67 12.75
C ALA A 162 -12.73 5.28 12.78
N GLU A 163 -12.57 6.38 13.50
CA GLU A 163 -11.24 6.79 13.91
C GLU A 163 -10.76 5.79 14.97
N PRO A 164 -9.46 5.44 14.98
CA PRO A 164 -8.93 4.67 16.09
C PRO A 164 -9.27 5.44 17.37
N ALA A 165 -9.83 4.75 18.36
CA ALA A 165 -10.05 5.34 19.67
C ALA A 165 -8.70 5.87 20.18
N GLY A 166 -8.50 7.17 20.04
CA GLY A 166 -7.31 7.83 20.53
C GLY A 166 -7.18 7.50 22.00
N MET A 167 -5.93 7.32 22.44
CA MET A 167 -5.53 7.19 23.84
C MET A 167 -5.78 8.50 24.62
N ASN A 168 -7.03 8.97 24.58
CA ASN A 168 -7.64 10.02 25.37
C ASN A 168 -8.66 9.37 26.31
N ALA A 169 -8.23 8.36 27.06
CA ALA A 169 -8.83 8.22 28.38
C ALA A 169 -8.38 9.46 29.17
N PRO A 170 -9.30 10.31 29.68
CA PRO A 170 -8.89 11.36 30.58
C PRO A 170 -8.11 10.71 31.73
N ILE A 171 -6.90 11.20 32.01
CA ILE A 171 -6.22 10.86 33.26
C ILE A 171 -7.16 11.33 34.36
N ASP A 172 -7.80 10.39 35.04
CA ASP A 172 -8.59 10.67 36.23
C ASP A 172 -7.63 11.08 37.35
N THR A 173 -7.36 12.38 37.45
CA THR A 173 -6.57 12.98 38.53
C THR A 173 -7.25 12.92 39.90
N SER A 174 -8.43 12.30 40.02
CA SER A 174 -9.17 12.21 41.29
C SER A 174 -8.60 11.18 42.28
N GLN A 175 -7.50 10.49 41.95
CA GLN A 175 -6.81 9.57 42.88
C GLN A 175 -5.54 10.14 43.55
N LEU A 176 -5.20 11.43 43.37
CA LEU A 176 -4.20 12.09 44.23
C LEU A 176 -4.85 12.63 45.50
N GLY A 177 -5.49 11.73 46.25
CA GLY A 177 -5.67 11.89 47.68
C GLY A 177 -4.58 11.08 48.38
N VAL A 178 -3.78 11.73 49.22
CA VAL A 178 -3.38 11.29 50.58
C VAL A 178 -2.21 12.15 51.09
N THR A 179 -2.47 12.71 52.28
CA THR A 179 -1.56 13.19 53.36
C THR A 179 -0.78 14.49 53.20
N GLY A 180 -1.30 15.51 53.89
CA GLY A 180 -0.54 16.48 54.70
C GLY A 180 -1.30 16.71 56.00
#